data_AF-A0A1Z8V709-F1
#
_entry.id   AF-A0A1Z8V709-F1
#
_cell.length_a   1.000
_cell.length_b   1.000
_cell.length_c   1.000
_cell.angle_alpha   90.00
_cell.angle_beta   90.00
_cell.angle_gamma   90.00
#
_symmetry.space_group_name_H-M   'P 1'
#
loop_
_entity.id
_entity.type
_entity.pdbx_description
1 polymer ?
#
loop_
_entity_poly.entity_id
_entity_poly.type
_entity_poly.pdbx_seq_one_letter_code
_entity_poly.pdbx_strand_id
1 'polypeptide(L)'
;MTTRLISDLGGLPAGSIDRSEHEPTMTERRIDAMMILLRAKPRSFWVSDENRRTIESLEPTTYAESAYYERWVLAMKSLLLEKGILTEAELDEKVSEVRSRKQLAKI
;
A
#
# COMPACT_ATOMS: atom_id res chain seq x y z
N MET A 1 25.94 12.93 -8.86
CA MET A 1 24.79 13.48 -8.11
C MET A 1 24.07 12.30 -7.49
N THR A 2 24.01 12.23 -6.15
CA THR A 2 23.30 11.15 -5.47
C THR A 2 21.81 11.34 -5.70
N THR A 3 21.16 10.42 -6.40
CA THR A 3 19.71 10.43 -6.58
C THR A 3 19.06 10.28 -5.20
N ARG A 4 18.28 11.29 -4.78
CA ARG A 4 17.51 11.22 -3.53
C ARG A 4 16.39 10.18 -3.66
N LEU A 5 16.09 9.48 -2.56
CA LEU A 5 14.89 8.65 -2.47
C LEU A 5 13.64 9.53 -2.42
N ILE A 6 12.51 9.02 -2.90
CA ILE A 6 11.25 9.76 -2.95
C ILE A 6 10.72 10.15 -1.56
N SER A 7 11.10 9.39 -0.53
CA SER A 7 10.77 9.67 0.87
C SER A 7 11.75 10.64 1.56
N ASP A 8 12.89 10.97 0.94
CA ASP A 8 13.90 11.88 1.48
C ASP A 8 13.52 13.35 1.24
N LEU A 9 12.46 13.78 1.92
CA LEU A 9 11.93 15.15 1.85
C LEU A 9 12.53 16.08 2.92
N GLY A 10 13.42 15.57 3.77
CA GLY A 10 14.00 16.32 4.88
C GLY A 10 14.73 17.58 4.42
N GLY A 11 14.34 18.73 4.98
CA GLY A 11 14.96 20.02 4.68
C GLY A 11 14.50 20.67 3.37
N LEU A 12 13.54 20.08 2.66
CA LEU A 12 12.92 20.73 1.50
C LEU A 12 11.89 21.78 1.94
N PRO A 13 11.71 22.86 1.16
CA PRO A 13 10.65 23.83 1.42
C PRO A 13 9.28 23.16 1.27
N ALA A 14 8.37 23.48 2.19
CA ALA A 14 7.00 23.01 2.19
C ALA A 14 6.04 24.16 2.53
N GLY A 15 4.76 23.99 2.18
CA GLY A 15 3.71 24.93 2.55
C GLY A 15 3.27 24.81 4.00
N SER A 16 2.21 25.54 4.35
CA SER A 16 1.52 25.37 5.63
C SER A 16 1.00 23.95 5.80
N ILE A 17 1.06 23.44 7.03
CA ILE A 17 0.57 22.10 7.39
C ILE A 17 -0.90 22.19 7.79
N ASP A 18 -1.75 21.35 7.20
CA ASP A 18 -3.09 21.07 7.73
C ASP A 18 -2.95 20.23 9.02
N ARG A 19 -3.53 20.72 10.11
CA ARG A 19 -3.46 20.11 11.44
C ARG A 19 -4.79 19.48 11.88
N SER A 20 -5.78 19.43 10.99
CA SER A 20 -7.03 18.73 11.26
C SER A 20 -6.78 17.23 11.47
N GLU A 21 -7.60 16.62 12.32
CA GLU A 21 -7.54 15.18 12.54
C GLU A 21 -8.29 14.46 11.41
N HIS A 22 -7.69 13.38 10.92
CA HIS A 22 -8.32 12.47 9.95
C HIS A 22 -8.84 11.24 10.67
N GLU A 23 -10.14 11.01 10.62
CA GLU A 23 -10.75 9.79 11.13
C GLU A 23 -10.57 8.64 10.13
N PRO A 24 -9.91 7.53 10.51
CA PRO A 24 -9.70 6.42 9.60
C PRO A 24 -11.02 5.80 9.15
N THR A 25 -11.21 5.76 7.83
CA THR A 25 -12.31 5.06 7.18
C THR A 25 -12.25 3.56 7.45
N MET A 26 -13.36 2.86 7.23
CA MET A 26 -13.38 1.40 7.34
C MET A 26 -12.41 0.70 6.39
N THR A 27 -12.13 1.31 5.22
CA THR A 27 -11.13 0.80 4.28
C THR A 27 -9.72 0.90 4.85
N GLU A 28 -9.35 2.07 5.37
CA GLU A 28 -8.02 2.29 5.98
C GLU A 28 -7.81 1.36 7.18
N ARG A 29 -8.81 1.20 8.04
CA ARG A 29 -8.76 0.24 9.16
C ARG A 29 -8.56 -1.20 8.70
N ARG A 30 -9.14 -1.61 7.57
CA ARG A 30 -8.92 -2.95 7.00
C ARG A 30 -7.52 -3.10 6.41
N ILE A 31 -7.00 -2.06 5.77
CA ILE A 31 -5.63 -2.04 5.23
C ILE A 31 -4.62 -2.18 6.36
N ASP A 32 -4.78 -1.41 7.43
CA ASP A 32 -3.94 -1.49 8.62
C ASP A 32 -4.00 -2.88 9.26
N ALA A 33 -5.20 -3.41 9.49
CA ALA A 33 -5.36 -4.76 10.03
C ALA A 33 -4.67 -5.82 9.14
N MET A 34 -4.78 -5.71 7.82
CA MET A 34 -4.11 -6.61 6.88
C MET A 34 -2.58 -6.50 6.98
N MET A 35 -2.04 -5.28 7.06
CA MET A 35 -0.60 -5.04 7.25
C MET A 35 -0.10 -5.74 8.53
N ILE A 36 -0.85 -5.64 9.64
CA ILE A 36 -0.49 -6.29 10.91
C ILE A 36 -0.60 -7.82 10.83
N LEU A 37 -1.67 -8.36 10.26
CA LEU A 37 -1.91 -9.81 10.23
C LEU A 37 -0.92 -10.56 9.32
N LEU A 38 -0.49 -9.95 8.22
CA LEU A 38 0.43 -10.56 7.26
C LEU A 38 1.88 -10.56 7.76
N ARG A 39 2.28 -9.55 8.54
CA ARG A 39 3.62 -9.50 9.18
C ARG A 39 3.69 -10.28 10.50
N ALA A 40 2.57 -10.50 11.17
CA ALA A 40 2.52 -11.22 12.43
C ALA A 40 2.88 -12.72 12.26
N LYS A 41 3.41 -13.32 13.31
CA LYS A 41 3.65 -14.77 13.37
C LYS A 41 2.30 -15.53 13.35
N PRO A 42 2.24 -16.72 12.73
CA PRO A 42 3.35 -17.46 12.13
C PRO A 42 3.65 -17.09 10.66
N ARG A 43 2.85 -16.20 10.04
CA ARG A 43 2.99 -15.88 8.61
C ARG A 43 4.32 -15.17 8.32
N SER A 44 4.55 -14.05 9.02
CA SER A 44 5.79 -13.26 8.93
C SER A 44 6.27 -13.05 7.50
N PHE A 45 5.35 -12.68 6.60
CA PHE A 45 5.63 -12.60 5.17
C PHE A 45 6.70 -11.56 4.81
N TRP A 46 6.83 -10.49 5.61
CA TRP A 46 7.87 -9.48 5.47
C TRP A 46 8.23 -8.79 6.80
N VAL A 47 9.38 -8.14 6.80
CA VAL A 47 9.81 -7.19 7.86
C VAL A 47 9.55 -5.73 7.46
N SER A 48 9.73 -4.79 8.40
CA SER A 48 9.48 -3.36 8.16
C SER A 48 10.34 -2.79 7.03
N ASP A 49 11.61 -3.21 6.93
CA ASP A 49 12.55 -2.71 5.91
C ASP A 49 12.11 -3.09 4.50
N GLU A 50 11.63 -4.32 4.30
CA GLU A 50 11.10 -4.77 3.02
C GLU A 50 9.88 -3.93 2.61
N ASN A 51 8.95 -3.69 3.53
CA ASN A 51 7.77 -2.86 3.26
C ASN A 51 8.15 -1.42 2.92
N ARG A 52 9.09 -0.82 3.67
CA ARG A 52 9.56 0.55 3.40
C ARG A 52 10.23 0.65 2.03
N ARG A 53 11.12 -0.29 1.69
CA ARG A 53 11.75 -0.37 0.36
C ARG A 53 10.70 -0.42 -0.74
N THR A 54 9.67 -1.26 -0.60
CA THR A 54 8.65 -1.42 -1.65
C THR A 54 7.77 -0.17 -1.79
N ILE A 55 7.41 0.50 -0.70
CA ILE A 55 6.70 1.78 -0.75
C ILE A 55 7.54 2.85 -1.46
N GLU A 56 8.84 2.91 -1.18
CA GLU A 56 9.77 3.88 -1.79
C GLU A 56 10.11 3.58 -3.24
N SER A 57 9.85 2.34 -3.69
CA SER A 57 10.04 1.89 -5.07
C SER A 57 8.80 2.06 -5.94
N LEU A 58 7.71 2.63 -5.40
CA LEU A 58 6.53 2.98 -6.21
C LEU A 58 6.92 4.02 -7.27
N GLU A 59 6.28 3.93 -8.45
CA GLU A 59 6.44 4.93 -9.50
C GLU A 59 6.19 6.34 -8.94
N PRO A 60 7.00 7.36 -9.29
CA PRO A 60 6.95 8.66 -8.62
C PRO A 60 5.56 9.33 -8.67
N THR A 61 4.85 9.18 -9.79
CA THR A 61 3.48 9.67 -9.95
C THR A 61 2.53 8.95 -9.02
N THR A 62 2.57 7.62 -8.99
CA THR A 62 1.78 6.80 -8.07
C THR A 62 2.05 7.14 -6.62
N TYR A 63 3.32 7.30 -6.22
CA TYR A 63 3.67 7.69 -4.85
C TYR A 63 3.09 9.06 -4.49
N ALA A 64 3.19 10.05 -5.39
CA ALA A 64 2.70 11.40 -5.14
C ALA A 64 1.17 11.48 -5.05
N GLU A 65 0.47 10.76 -5.93
CA GLU A 65 -1.00 10.85 -6.07
C GLU A 65 -1.77 9.90 -5.14
N SER A 66 -1.16 8.79 -4.72
CA SER A 66 -1.84 7.83 -3.83
C SER A 66 -1.96 8.38 -2.42
N ALA A 67 -3.11 8.10 -1.78
CA ALA A 67 -3.29 8.34 -0.36
C ALA A 67 -2.35 7.45 0.47
N TYR A 68 -2.12 7.82 1.73
CA TYR A 68 -1.13 7.16 2.60
C TYR A 68 -1.35 5.63 2.69
N TYR A 69 -2.57 5.20 3.01
CA TYR A 69 -2.91 3.77 3.12
C TYR A 69 -2.99 3.07 1.75
N GLU A 70 -3.19 3.78 0.65
CA GLU A 70 -3.15 3.18 -0.68
C GLU A 70 -1.73 2.74 -1.05
N ARG A 71 -0.71 3.54 -0.69
CA ARG A 71 0.70 3.14 -0.86
C ARG A 71 1.01 1.84 -0.12
N TRP A 72 0.42 1.64 1.06
CA TRP A 72 0.58 0.39 1.81
C TRP A 72 -0.03 -0.80 1.06
N VAL A 73 -1.23 -0.67 0.50
CA VAL A 73 -1.86 -1.77 -0.27
C VAL A 73 -1.05 -2.10 -1.51
N LEU A 74 -0.57 -1.08 -2.23
CA LEU A 74 0.26 -1.28 -3.42
C LEU A 74 1.57 -1.99 -3.05
N ALA A 75 2.23 -1.58 -1.98
CA ALA A 75 3.46 -2.24 -1.52
C ALA A 75 3.21 -3.67 -1.02
N MET A 76 2.13 -3.92 -0.27
CA MET A 76 1.73 -5.27 0.15
C MET A 76 1.48 -6.17 -1.05
N LYS A 77 0.75 -5.69 -2.06
CA LYS A 77 0.54 -6.43 -3.32
C LYS A 77 1.89 -6.80 -3.95
N SER A 78 2.78 -5.83 -4.13
CA SER A 78 4.08 -6.06 -4.76
C SER A 78 4.93 -7.06 -3.97
N LEU A 79 4.96 -6.99 -2.64
CA LEU A 79 5.70 -7.95 -1.81
C LEU A 79 5.15 -9.36 -1.88
N LEU A 80 3.82 -9.52 -1.87
CA LEU A 80 3.18 -10.84 -1.97
C LEU A 80 3.47 -11.50 -3.33
N LEU A 81 3.49 -10.71 -4.41
CA LEU A 81 3.88 -11.16 -5.75
C LEU A 81 5.39 -11.46 -5.84
N GLU A 82 6.24 -10.55 -5.35
CA GLU A 82 7.71 -10.70 -5.35
C GLU A 82 8.15 -11.99 -4.64
N LYS A 83 7.46 -12.36 -3.56
CA LYS A 83 7.74 -13.57 -2.77
C LYS A 83 7.02 -14.82 -3.28
N GLY A 84 6.20 -14.72 -4.33
CA GLY A 84 5.43 -15.83 -4.87
C GLY A 84 4.37 -16.38 -3.92
N ILE A 85 3.92 -15.59 -2.94
CA ILE A 85 2.80 -15.95 -2.04
C ILE A 85 1.49 -15.87 -2.80
N LEU A 86 1.41 -14.93 -3.74
CA LEU A 86 0.35 -14.81 -4.74
C LEU A 86 0.98 -14.75 -6.12
N THR A 87 0.23 -15.15 -7.13
CA THR A 87 0.53 -14.91 -8.54
C THR A 87 -0.31 -13.76 -9.09
N GLU A 88 0.13 -13.17 -10.20
CA GLU A 88 -0.67 -12.14 -10.89
C GLU A 88 -2.02 -12.69 -11.34
N ALA A 89 -2.04 -13.93 -11.83
CA ALA A 89 -3.26 -14.60 -12.29
C ALA A 89 -4.29 -14.77 -11.16
N GLU A 90 -3.89 -15.25 -9.99
CA GLU A 90 -4.78 -15.38 -8.83
C GLU A 90 -5.34 -14.02 -8.38
N LEU A 91 -4.51 -12.98 -8.42
CA LEU A 91 -4.94 -11.64 -8.05
C LEU A 91 -5.94 -11.06 -9.05
N ASP A 92 -5.66 -11.19 -10.34
CA ASP A 92 -6.53 -10.69 -11.41
C ASP A 92 -7.88 -11.41 -11.44
N GLU A 93 -7.86 -12.74 -11.28
CA GLU A 93 -9.09 -13.54 -11.12
C GLU A 93 -9.91 -13.03 -9.93
N LYS A 94 -9.25 -12.83 -8.77
CA LYS A 94 -9.95 -12.37 -7.58
C LYS A 94 -10.50 -10.95 -7.71
N VAL A 95 -9.75 -10.05 -8.33
CA VAL A 95 -10.20 -8.67 -8.59
C VAL A 95 -11.40 -8.67 -9.53
N SER A 96 -11.38 -9.50 -10.58
CA SER A 96 -12.50 -9.66 -11.51
C SER A 96 -13.76 -10.20 -10.81
N GLU A 97 -13.62 -11.23 -9.97
CA GLU A 97 -14.70 -11.77 -9.16
C GLU A 97 -15.30 -10.68 -8.25
N VAL A 98 -14.47 -9.94 -7.51
CA VAL A 98 -14.92 -8.89 -6.59
C VAL A 98 -15.64 -7.76 -7.33
N ARG A 99 -15.13 -7.33 -8.49
CA ARG A 99 -15.79 -6.33 -9.35
C ARG A 99 -17.15 -6.83 -9.83
N SER A 100 -17.22 -8.06 -10.29
CA SER A 100 -18.48 -8.68 -10.75
C SER A 100 -19.49 -8.77 -9.60
N ARG A 101 -19.06 -9.18 -8.40
CA ARG A 101 -19.92 -9.22 -7.21
C ARG A 101 -20.45 -7.83 -6.83
N LYS A 102 -19.61 -6.79 -6.87
CA LYS A 102 -20.04 -5.41 -6.60
C LYS A 102 -21.08 -4.94 -7.62
N GLN A 103 -20.83 -5.20 -8.91
CA GLN A 103 -21.76 -4.83 -9.98
C GLN A 103 -23.13 -5.51 -9.83
N LEU A 104 -23.16 -6.80 -9.48
CA LEU A 104 -24.39 -7.56 -9.26
C LEU A 104 -25.14 -7.11 -8.00
N ALA A 105 -24.42 -6.66 -6.97
CA ALA A 105 -25.01 -6.17 -5.74
C ALA A 105 -25.68 -4.78 -5.87
N LYS A 106 -25.53 -4.08 -7.01
CA LYS A 106 -26.04 -2.70 -7.24
C LYS A 106 -25.79 -1.76 -6.05
N ILE A 107 -24.56 -1.77 -5.53
CA ILE A 107 -24.01 -0.71 -4.67
C ILE A 107 -22.86 -0.08 -5.44
#